data_AF-A0A2U9IRX1-F1
#
_entry.id   AF-A0A2U9IRX1-F1
#
_cell.length_a   1.000
_cell.length_b   1.000
_cell.length_c   1.000
_cell.angle_alpha   90.00
_cell.angle_beta   90.00
_cell.angle_gamma   90.00
#
_symmetry.space_group_name_H-M   'P 1'
#
loop_
_entity.id
_entity.type
_entity.pdbx_description
1 polymer ?
#
loop_
_entity_poly.entity_id
_entity_poly.type
_entity_poly.pdbx_seq_one_letter_code
_entity_poly.pdbx_strand_id
1 'polypeptide(L)'
;MLAVNYGELIETPVESKFAWTGILRDGKEIYYIPSIYSSLIEKKEKSVDTMELIKEVSSTVEKSLKAGSIPICIKSEGLIDVPHVEWSIGYVINYNSPARQIVRCGTIPRDELEDLFSFLKKNQNVLPFPNLQEYTEIEKVILNKFDKDTKVPKYANPIRAEYLEALKCVSCGQCLDSCLAYRTTQDYSRSPPGKFSRLFSGETDFEACFGCMECQDACPVGIKISAVTEALPRLKENKKINTIDTPKISIKIKEKEMKVDTEFRNRPPALLFVGCAAKYDMEGIEGFLQFLLDNGKALSYSPRVKIVDGMCCGYDKYIAGDVEGAKEDVKKIKEIKEKQGLQGVYFLCPEGLYVYNKLSGEQGVLAYELMKDKVNGAVHAGCWARKLGYSADDMECAGSYMTAYHGKLIQMKNKKVFTICPFSTWKFNTTSVYGSFVKSEVVKETTEESETEIGVREEEILETMKEALKTAISTSADDIADRANSWSLGGRSYFVLLSVPVIRKKFTNNLIQRLGTNRDIKSYFLKLVSDQIALQEKADRWSEIINSLDFQELGDELIKMISSSVKLEYESRNLINKPEFRSTIVDDVLKKIVTPAIIQEIIKNVAYI
;
A
#
# COMPACT_ATOMS: atom_id res chain seq x y z
N MET A 1 -9.51 22.12 22.17
CA MET A 1 -10.63 22.99 21.80
C MET A 1 -10.29 23.71 20.50
N LEU A 2 -10.62 23.10 19.36
CA LEU A 2 -10.60 23.75 18.04
C LEU A 2 -12.05 24.14 17.74
N ALA A 3 -12.52 25.24 18.31
CA ALA A 3 -13.82 25.81 18.00
C ALA A 3 -13.62 26.92 16.95
N VAL A 4 -14.49 26.92 15.94
CA VAL A 4 -14.45 27.86 14.81
C VAL A 4 -14.66 29.29 15.31
N ASN A 5 -13.88 30.25 14.78
CA ASN A 5 -13.72 31.61 15.31
C ASN A 5 -14.64 32.64 14.63
N TYR A 6 -15.96 32.48 14.75
CA TYR A 6 -16.95 33.47 14.30
C TYR A 6 -17.61 34.13 15.50
N GLY A 7 -17.56 35.47 15.60
CA GLY A 7 -18.19 36.20 16.71
C GLY A 7 -19.72 36.27 16.61
N GLU A 8 -20.25 36.25 15.38
CA GLU A 8 -21.67 36.48 15.12
C GLU A 8 -22.19 35.55 14.00
N LEU A 9 -23.38 35.01 14.21
CA LEU A 9 -24.06 34.05 13.34
C LEU A 9 -25.45 34.56 12.97
N ILE A 10 -25.93 34.19 11.80
CA ILE A 10 -27.27 34.46 11.31
C ILE A 10 -28.08 33.18 11.36
N GLU A 11 -29.22 33.23 12.03
CA GLU A 11 -30.21 32.17 12.04
C GLU A 11 -31.03 32.17 10.74
N THR A 12 -31.19 30.99 10.16
CA THR A 12 -32.06 30.75 9.01
C THR A 12 -32.78 29.39 9.13
N PRO A 13 -34.05 29.31 8.71
CA PRO A 13 -34.79 28.05 8.66
C PRO A 13 -34.48 27.22 7.40
N VAL A 14 -33.68 27.76 6.47
CA VAL A 14 -33.31 27.11 5.21
C VAL A 14 -31.83 26.75 5.23
N GLU A 15 -31.53 25.48 4.96
CA GLU A 15 -30.16 24.99 4.80
C GLU A 15 -29.49 25.68 3.62
N SER A 16 -28.25 26.13 3.82
CA SER A 16 -27.42 26.65 2.75
C SER A 16 -26.03 26.03 2.82
N LYS A 17 -25.29 26.06 1.70
CA LYS A 17 -23.89 25.62 1.63
C LYS A 17 -22.93 26.41 2.53
N PHE A 18 -23.38 27.55 3.08
CA PHE A 18 -22.62 28.40 3.99
C PHE A 18 -22.97 28.14 5.47
N ALA A 19 -23.90 27.22 5.75
CA ALA A 19 -24.27 26.85 7.11
C ALA A 19 -23.08 26.22 7.83
N TRP A 20 -22.71 26.81 8.96
CA TRP A 20 -21.68 26.29 9.83
C TRP A 20 -22.21 25.14 10.69
N THR A 21 -23.46 25.23 11.12
CA THR A 21 -24.15 24.18 11.90
C THR A 21 -25.65 24.24 11.69
N GLY A 22 -26.32 23.08 11.77
CA GLY A 22 -27.77 22.98 11.99
C GLY A 22 -28.05 22.42 13.37
N ILE A 23 -28.94 23.07 14.13
CA ILE A 23 -29.40 22.62 15.45
C ILE A 23 -30.90 22.34 15.37
N LEU A 24 -31.33 21.23 15.96
CA LEU A 24 -32.74 20.92 16.15
C LEU A 24 -33.19 21.41 17.54
N ARG A 25 -34.15 22.33 17.55
CA ARG A 25 -34.80 22.88 18.76
C ARG A 25 -36.30 22.84 18.58
N ASP A 26 -37.04 22.35 19.57
CA ASP A 26 -38.51 22.26 19.55
C ASP A 26 -39.09 21.65 18.25
N GLY A 27 -38.40 20.66 17.69
CA GLY A 27 -38.81 19.97 16.46
C GLY A 27 -38.55 20.76 15.17
N LYS A 28 -37.85 21.88 15.22
CA LYS A 28 -37.46 22.69 14.05
C LYS A 28 -35.95 22.69 13.84
N GLU A 29 -35.52 22.62 12.58
CA GLU A 29 -34.13 22.77 12.17
C GLU A 29 -33.81 24.26 12.00
N ILE A 30 -32.83 24.74 12.76
CA ILE A 30 -32.32 26.10 12.67
C ILE A 30 -30.85 26.02 12.25
N TYR A 31 -30.51 26.69 11.15
CA TYR A 31 -29.16 26.71 10.63
C TYR A 31 -28.49 28.05 10.95
N TYR A 32 -27.21 27.98 11.30
CA TYR A 32 -26.42 29.12 11.68
C TYR A 32 -25.32 29.36 10.65
N ILE A 33 -25.33 30.56 10.07
CA ILE A 33 -24.39 30.98 9.02
C ILE A 33 -23.54 32.13 9.54
N PRO A 34 -22.21 32.13 9.38
CA PRO A 34 -21.36 33.27 9.76
C PRO A 34 -21.85 34.59 9.16
N SER A 35 -21.91 35.65 9.96
CA SER A 35 -22.47 36.95 9.53
C SER A 35 -21.75 37.58 8.33
N ILE A 36 -20.50 37.19 8.06
CA ILE A 36 -19.75 37.58 6.84
C ILE A 36 -20.46 37.14 5.54
N TYR A 37 -21.25 36.07 5.57
CA TYR A 37 -22.02 35.60 4.42
C TYR A 37 -23.43 36.18 4.36
N SER A 38 -23.77 37.14 5.22
CA SER A 38 -25.10 37.74 5.31
C SER A 38 -25.63 38.21 3.96
N SER A 39 -24.81 38.83 3.11
CA SER A 39 -25.23 39.33 1.79
C SER A 39 -25.68 38.23 0.82
N LEU A 40 -25.37 36.96 1.10
CA LEU A 40 -25.62 35.80 0.23
C LEU A 40 -26.81 34.94 0.71
N ILE A 41 -27.50 35.34 1.78
CA ILE A 41 -28.61 34.57 2.38
C ILE A 41 -29.95 35.19 2.01
N GLU A 42 -30.84 34.41 1.40
CA GLU A 42 -32.16 34.85 0.94
C GLU A 42 -33.17 35.07 2.08
N LYS A 43 -33.11 34.26 3.14
CA LYS A 43 -34.00 34.36 4.32
C LYS A 43 -33.17 34.46 5.60
N LYS A 44 -33.32 35.57 6.31
CA LYS A 44 -32.65 35.84 7.58
C LYS A 44 -33.71 36.05 8.64
N GLU A 45 -33.56 35.40 9.79
CA GLU A 45 -34.44 35.65 10.93
C GLU A 45 -33.79 36.66 11.88
N LYS A 46 -32.62 36.33 12.42
CA LYS A 46 -31.92 37.20 13.38
C LYS A 46 -30.41 36.92 13.41
N SER A 47 -29.68 37.89 13.93
CA SER A 47 -28.26 37.77 14.25
C SER A 47 -28.10 37.36 15.71
N VAL A 48 -27.16 36.47 16.00
CA VAL A 48 -26.93 35.89 17.33
C VAL A 48 -25.43 35.82 17.60
N ASP A 49 -25.03 36.22 18.81
CA ASP A 49 -23.65 36.06 19.29
C ASP A 49 -23.34 34.57 19.51
N THR A 50 -22.21 34.11 18.97
CA THR A 50 -21.84 32.69 19.05
C THR A 50 -21.67 32.20 20.48
N MET A 51 -21.16 33.04 21.39
CA MET A 51 -20.95 32.67 22.79
C MET A 51 -22.26 32.60 23.56
N GLU A 52 -23.21 33.48 23.24
CA GLU A 52 -24.57 33.43 23.78
C GLU A 52 -25.28 32.14 23.33
N LEU A 53 -25.17 31.79 22.04
CA LEU A 53 -25.73 30.54 21.50
C LEU A 53 -25.14 29.31 22.20
N ILE A 54 -23.82 29.26 22.40
CA ILE A 54 -23.16 28.15 23.10
C ILE A 54 -23.66 28.04 24.55
N LYS A 55 -23.81 29.16 25.26
CA LYS A 55 -24.34 29.18 26.63
C LYS A 55 -25.77 28.67 26.70
N GLU A 56 -26.62 29.06 25.75
CA GLU A 56 -28.00 28.61 25.66
C GLU A 56 -28.09 27.10 25.42
N VAL A 57 -27.28 26.57 24.49
CA VAL A 57 -27.15 25.14 24.23
C VAL A 57 -26.71 24.39 25.49
N SER A 58 -25.67 24.87 26.17
CA SER A 58 -25.16 24.25 27.42
C SER A 58 -26.24 24.22 28.51
N SER A 59 -26.92 25.34 28.74
CA SER A 59 -27.97 25.44 29.76
C SER A 59 -29.15 24.50 29.47
N THR A 60 -29.49 24.31 28.19
CA THR A 60 -30.56 23.39 27.77
C THR A 60 -30.19 21.94 28.08
N VAL A 61 -28.94 21.55 27.81
CA VAL A 61 -28.43 20.20 28.12
C VAL A 61 -28.35 19.98 29.63
N GLU A 62 -27.85 20.94 30.40
CA GLU A 62 -27.77 20.81 31.86
C GLU A 62 -29.14 20.61 32.50
N LYS A 63 -30.16 21.32 32.02
CA LYS A 63 -31.55 21.20 32.51
C LYS A 63 -32.19 19.85 32.17
N SER A 64 -31.72 19.16 31.13
CA SER A 64 -32.28 17.86 30.75
C SER A 64 -31.78 16.73 31.65
N LEU A 65 -30.67 16.91 32.37
CA LEU A 65 -30.11 15.92 33.29
C LEU A 65 -30.92 15.82 34.60
N LYS A 66 -31.83 14.85 34.67
CA LYS A 66 -32.68 14.58 35.85
C LYS A 66 -32.16 13.39 36.67
N ALA A 67 -32.33 13.43 37.99
CA ALA A 67 -32.00 12.30 38.86
C ALA A 67 -32.93 11.10 38.57
N GLY A 68 -32.34 9.91 38.41
CA GLY A 68 -33.07 8.67 38.06
C GLY A 68 -33.20 8.42 36.55
N SER A 69 -32.76 9.35 35.72
CA SER A 69 -32.69 9.21 34.26
C SER A 69 -31.25 9.09 33.78
N ILE A 70 -31.07 8.48 32.62
CA ILE A 70 -29.78 8.27 31.97
C ILE A 70 -29.73 9.16 30.72
N PRO A 71 -28.70 10.00 30.57
CA PRO A 71 -28.50 10.77 29.35
C PRO A 71 -28.13 9.83 28.20
N ILE A 72 -28.76 10.05 27.05
CA ILE A 72 -28.45 9.32 25.83
C ILE A 72 -28.35 10.30 24.67
N CYS A 73 -27.44 10.04 23.74
CA CYS A 73 -27.55 10.61 22.41
C CYS A 73 -27.55 9.51 21.36
N ILE A 74 -28.29 9.75 20.28
CA ILE A 74 -28.52 8.80 19.22
C ILE A 74 -28.32 9.51 17.88
N LYS A 75 -27.61 8.84 16.98
CA LYS A 75 -27.31 9.20 15.61
C LYS A 75 -28.14 8.36 14.63
N SER A 76 -28.75 9.00 13.64
CA SER A 76 -29.56 8.36 12.61
C SER A 76 -29.54 9.15 11.30
N GLU A 77 -30.00 8.55 10.20
CA GLU A 77 -30.11 9.20 8.88
C GLU A 77 -31.29 10.19 8.77
N GLY A 78 -32.18 10.21 9.78
CA GLY A 78 -33.31 11.12 9.86
C GLY A 78 -33.88 11.21 11.28
N LEU A 79 -34.96 11.96 11.45
CA LEU A 79 -35.67 12.04 12.73
C LEU A 79 -36.35 10.71 13.01
N ILE A 80 -35.98 10.09 14.13
CA ILE A 80 -36.52 8.82 14.59
C ILE A 80 -36.96 9.00 16.04
N ASP A 81 -38.15 8.48 16.35
CA ASP A 81 -38.66 8.43 17.70
C ASP A 81 -38.25 7.13 18.36
N VAL A 82 -37.48 7.28 19.45
CA VAL A 82 -37.01 6.17 20.26
C VAL A 82 -37.90 6.09 21.49
N PRO A 83 -38.43 4.89 21.83
CA PRO A 83 -39.32 4.71 22.98
C PRO A 83 -38.72 5.24 24.29
N HIS A 84 -39.56 5.90 25.10
CA HIS A 84 -39.22 6.38 26.46
C HIS A 84 -38.11 7.43 26.53
N VAL A 85 -37.67 7.98 25.40
CA VAL A 85 -36.66 9.04 25.35
C VAL A 85 -37.30 10.41 25.32
N GLU A 86 -37.00 11.24 26.32
CA GLU A 86 -37.30 12.65 26.32
C GLU A 86 -36.18 13.42 25.62
N TRP A 87 -36.42 13.89 24.40
CA TRP A 87 -35.43 14.63 23.62
C TRP A 87 -35.32 16.08 24.07
N SER A 88 -34.08 16.59 24.12
CA SER A 88 -33.78 17.96 24.55
C SER A 88 -33.21 18.81 23.42
N ILE A 89 -32.28 18.25 22.64
CA ILE A 89 -31.59 18.97 21.57
C ILE A 89 -31.16 18.01 20.47
N GLY A 90 -30.93 18.52 19.26
CA GLY A 90 -30.24 17.77 18.22
C GLY A 90 -29.30 18.61 17.38
N TYR A 91 -28.44 17.94 16.62
CA TYR A 91 -27.43 18.52 15.76
C TYR A 91 -27.42 17.80 14.41
N VAL A 92 -27.28 18.55 13.33
CA VAL A 92 -27.18 18.02 11.96
C VAL A 92 -25.71 17.95 11.57
N ILE A 93 -25.21 16.73 11.34
CA ILE A 93 -23.86 16.48 10.84
C ILE A 93 -23.86 16.65 9.32
N ASN A 94 -23.08 17.60 8.83
CA ASN A 94 -22.82 17.74 7.40
C ASN A 94 -21.36 18.16 7.11
N TYR A 95 -20.93 17.96 5.86
CA TYR A 95 -19.62 18.32 5.27
C TYR A 95 -18.49 17.26 5.28
N ASN A 96 -18.50 16.26 6.18
CA ASN A 96 -17.51 15.16 6.19
C ASN A 96 -18.13 13.74 6.18
N SER A 97 -19.43 13.63 5.91
CA SER A 97 -20.15 12.35 5.87
C SER A 97 -20.78 12.15 4.49
N PRO A 98 -20.69 10.94 3.89
CA PRO A 98 -21.31 10.64 2.60
C PRO A 98 -22.86 10.67 2.64
N ALA A 99 -23.47 10.77 3.83
CA ALA A 99 -24.90 10.93 4.05
C ALA A 99 -25.18 11.95 5.17
N ARG A 100 -26.31 12.68 5.06
CA ARG A 100 -26.81 13.60 6.10
C ARG A 100 -27.19 12.77 7.34
N GLN A 101 -26.63 13.11 8.49
CA GLN A 101 -26.93 12.44 9.75
C GLN A 101 -27.44 13.43 10.79
N ILE A 102 -28.36 12.97 11.63
CA ILE A 102 -28.90 13.73 12.75
C ILE A 102 -28.49 13.04 14.03
N VAL A 103 -27.97 13.81 14.98
CA VAL A 103 -27.75 13.40 16.36
C VAL A 103 -28.81 14.06 17.22
N ARG A 104 -29.55 13.29 18.02
CA ARG A 104 -30.44 13.81 19.06
C ARG A 104 -29.92 13.40 20.42
N CYS A 105 -29.99 14.29 21.40
CA CYS A 105 -29.63 14.05 22.79
C CYS A 105 -30.84 14.26 23.70
N GLY A 106 -30.99 13.39 24.68
CA GLY A 106 -32.12 13.35 25.58
C GLY A 106 -31.85 12.48 26.80
N THR A 107 -32.91 12.11 27.50
CA THR A 107 -32.84 11.26 28.68
C THR A 107 -33.85 10.14 28.63
N ILE A 108 -33.50 9.00 29.22
CA ILE A 108 -34.38 7.84 29.39
C ILE A 108 -34.45 7.43 30.86
N PRO A 109 -35.60 7.00 31.41
CA PRO A 109 -35.66 6.38 32.73
C PRO A 109 -34.75 5.15 32.83
N ARG A 110 -34.12 4.94 33.99
CA ARG A 110 -33.14 3.87 34.18
C ARG A 110 -33.71 2.46 34.00
N ASP A 111 -34.98 2.28 34.35
CA ASP A 111 -35.77 1.07 34.23
C ASP A 111 -36.16 0.74 32.78
N GLU A 112 -36.17 1.72 31.88
CA GLU A 112 -36.60 1.59 30.48
C GLU A 112 -35.42 1.33 29.51
N LEU A 113 -34.21 1.10 30.03
CA LEU A 113 -33.03 0.83 29.21
C LEU A 113 -33.16 -0.42 28.34
N GLU A 114 -33.86 -1.45 28.82
CA GLU A 114 -34.04 -2.70 28.07
C GLU A 114 -34.85 -2.49 26.78
N ASP A 115 -35.81 -1.56 26.82
CA ASP A 115 -36.65 -1.21 25.68
C ASP A 115 -35.88 -0.38 24.66
N LEU A 116 -35.01 0.52 25.11
CA LEU A 116 -34.04 1.20 24.25
C LEU A 116 -33.12 0.19 23.54
N PHE A 117 -32.58 -0.79 24.26
CA PHE A 117 -31.73 -1.80 23.65
C PHE A 117 -32.49 -2.69 22.66
N SER A 118 -33.74 -3.03 22.97
CA SER A 118 -34.62 -3.78 22.06
C SER A 118 -34.94 -2.98 20.80
N PHE A 119 -35.14 -1.67 20.93
CA PHE A 119 -35.33 -0.75 19.81
C PHE A 119 -34.08 -0.66 18.92
N LEU A 120 -32.90 -0.43 19.50
CA LEU A 120 -31.64 -0.33 18.76
C LEU A 120 -31.29 -1.65 18.04
N LYS A 121 -31.62 -2.80 18.63
CA LYS A 121 -31.46 -4.11 17.96
C LYS A 121 -32.31 -4.25 16.70
N LYS A 122 -33.52 -3.69 16.72
CA LYS A 122 -34.45 -3.72 15.57
C LYS A 122 -34.10 -2.67 14.50
N ASN A 123 -33.40 -1.60 14.89
CA ASN A 123 -33.13 -0.45 14.04
C ASN A 123 -31.61 -0.22 13.91
N GLN A 124 -30.94 -1.05 13.11
CA GLN A 124 -29.47 -1.08 13.01
C GLN A 124 -28.84 0.21 12.44
N ASN A 125 -29.64 1.06 11.80
CA ASN A 125 -29.21 2.36 11.26
C ASN A 125 -29.26 3.47 12.32
N VAL A 126 -29.59 3.13 13.56
CA VAL A 126 -29.71 4.02 14.71
C VAL A 126 -28.60 3.67 15.71
N LEU A 127 -27.68 4.60 15.95
CA LEU A 127 -26.43 4.36 16.67
C LEU A 127 -26.31 5.29 17.88
N PRO A 128 -25.76 4.87 19.03
CA PRO A 128 -25.43 5.80 20.11
C PRO A 128 -24.41 6.88 19.70
N PHE A 129 -24.41 8.03 20.38
CA PHE A 129 -23.52 9.18 20.19
C PHE A 129 -23.17 9.78 21.57
N PRO A 130 -22.00 10.43 21.82
CA PRO A 130 -20.88 10.69 20.92
C PRO A 130 -20.08 9.44 20.49
N ASN A 131 -19.19 9.63 19.52
CA ASN A 131 -18.11 8.68 19.23
C ASN A 131 -17.28 8.42 20.51
N LEU A 132 -16.80 7.20 20.70
CA LEU A 132 -16.24 6.58 21.92
C LEU A 132 -14.95 7.23 22.48
N GLN A 133 -14.91 8.55 22.65
CA GLN A 133 -13.77 9.29 23.21
C GLN A 133 -13.94 9.67 24.69
N GLU A 134 -15.05 9.33 25.36
CA GLU A 134 -15.35 9.77 26.74
C GLU A 134 -15.70 8.65 27.73
N TYR A 135 -15.39 7.39 27.40
CA TYR A 135 -15.71 6.26 28.28
C TYR A 135 -14.69 6.05 29.40
N THR A 136 -15.20 5.97 30.63
CA THR A 136 -14.50 5.55 31.85
C THR A 136 -14.09 4.07 31.80
N GLU A 137 -13.18 3.65 32.69
CA GLU A 137 -12.71 2.26 32.80
C GLU A 137 -13.83 1.24 33.05
N ILE A 138 -14.92 1.64 33.73
CA ILE A 138 -16.09 0.79 33.96
C ILE A 138 -16.82 0.49 32.66
N GLU A 139 -16.95 1.48 31.79
CA GLU A 139 -17.65 1.33 30.50
C GLU A 139 -16.83 0.50 29.51
N LYS A 140 -15.49 0.60 29.56
CA LYS A 140 -14.58 -0.31 28.85
C LYS A 140 -14.74 -1.76 29.31
N VAL A 141 -14.93 -2.02 30.60
CA VAL A 141 -15.19 -3.36 31.14
C VAL A 141 -16.56 -3.90 30.70
N ILE A 142 -17.59 -3.04 30.60
CA ILE A 142 -18.92 -3.43 30.10
C ILE A 142 -18.86 -3.80 28.61
N LEU A 143 -18.13 -3.04 27.80
CA LEU A 143 -17.93 -3.33 26.37
C LEU A 143 -17.12 -4.62 26.16
N ASN A 144 -16.10 -4.88 26.99
CA ASN A 144 -15.32 -6.12 26.95
C ASN A 144 -16.10 -7.36 27.42
N LYS A 145 -17.21 -7.19 28.15
CA LYS A 145 -18.12 -8.27 28.55
C LYS A 145 -19.23 -8.54 27.53
N PHE A 146 -19.34 -7.71 26.49
CA PHE A 146 -20.28 -7.93 25.39
C PHE A 146 -19.70 -8.90 24.36
N ASP A 147 -19.77 -10.19 24.67
CA ASP A 147 -19.58 -11.23 23.65
C ASP A 147 -20.90 -11.34 22.86
N LYS A 148 -20.97 -10.65 21.71
CA LYS A 148 -22.10 -10.79 20.79
C LYS A 148 -21.84 -12.02 19.92
N ASP A 149 -22.80 -12.94 19.88
CA ASP A 149 -22.98 -13.84 18.74
C ASP A 149 -23.34 -13.01 17.50
N THR A 150 -22.32 -12.44 16.87
CA THR A 150 -22.47 -11.62 15.69
C THR A 150 -22.55 -12.56 14.49
N LYS A 151 -23.69 -12.53 13.78
CA LYS A 151 -23.86 -13.33 12.57
C LYS A 151 -22.87 -12.85 11.52
N VAL A 152 -21.87 -13.69 11.24
CA VAL A 152 -20.92 -13.46 10.15
C VAL A 152 -21.61 -13.83 8.83
N PRO A 153 -21.66 -12.91 7.85
CA PRO A 153 -22.23 -13.20 6.54
C PRO A 153 -21.51 -14.35 5.85
N LYS A 154 -22.23 -15.09 4.99
CA LYS A 154 -21.66 -16.26 4.28
C LYS A 154 -20.40 -15.93 3.49
N TYR A 155 -20.35 -14.77 2.84
CA TYR A 155 -19.18 -14.34 2.06
C TYR A 155 -17.94 -14.14 2.94
N ALA A 156 -18.10 -13.77 4.22
CA ALA A 156 -17.01 -13.51 5.15
C ALA A 156 -16.56 -14.75 5.92
N ASN A 157 -17.19 -15.91 5.73
CA ASN A 157 -16.83 -17.16 6.40
C ASN A 157 -15.33 -17.54 6.25
N PRO A 158 -14.67 -17.37 5.09
CA PRO A 158 -13.25 -17.70 4.94
C PRO A 158 -12.31 -16.84 5.82
N ILE A 159 -12.80 -15.70 6.31
CA ILE A 159 -12.04 -14.74 7.12
C ILE A 159 -12.81 -14.39 8.42
N ARG A 160 -13.53 -15.36 8.98
CA ARG A 160 -14.46 -15.14 10.11
C ARG A 160 -13.81 -14.39 11.27
N ALA A 161 -12.61 -14.78 11.69
CA ALA A 161 -11.91 -14.16 12.81
C ALA A 161 -11.53 -12.71 12.49
N GLU A 162 -11.04 -12.47 11.27
CA GLU A 162 -10.67 -11.15 10.78
C GLU A 162 -11.90 -10.24 10.58
N TYR A 163 -13.05 -10.79 10.17
CA TYR A 163 -14.31 -10.06 10.09
C TYR A 163 -14.76 -9.57 11.47
N LEU A 164 -14.73 -10.45 12.48
CA LEU A 164 -15.06 -10.09 13.86
C LEU A 164 -14.08 -9.06 14.44
N GLU A 165 -12.80 -9.16 14.08
CA GLU A 165 -11.79 -8.17 14.46
C GLU A 165 -12.05 -6.81 13.81
N ALA A 166 -12.46 -6.77 12.54
CA ALA A 166 -12.79 -5.55 11.81
C ALA A 166 -13.96 -4.79 12.45
N LEU A 167 -14.96 -5.50 13.00
CA LEU A 167 -16.15 -4.91 13.63
C LEU A 167 -15.83 -4.06 14.87
N LYS A 168 -14.63 -4.21 15.45
CA LYS A 168 -14.16 -3.34 16.53
C LYS A 168 -13.85 -1.92 16.05
N CYS A 169 -13.77 -1.70 14.73
CA CYS A 169 -13.45 -0.40 14.17
C CYS A 169 -14.57 0.61 14.41
N VAL A 170 -14.18 1.74 15.03
CA VAL A 170 -15.06 2.89 15.30
C VAL A 170 -14.94 3.98 14.23
N SER A 171 -14.20 3.73 13.15
CA SER A 171 -13.98 4.64 12.01
C SER A 171 -13.52 6.06 12.42
N CYS A 172 -12.63 6.16 13.41
CA CYS A 172 -12.13 7.45 13.91
C CYS A 172 -11.12 8.17 13.00
N GLY A 173 -10.59 7.49 11.98
CA GLY A 173 -9.67 8.07 11.00
C GLY A 173 -8.21 8.25 11.47
N GLN A 174 -7.85 7.97 12.73
CA GLN A 174 -6.46 8.18 13.22
C GLN A 174 -5.40 7.40 12.43
N CYS A 175 -5.78 6.26 11.87
CA CYS A 175 -4.87 5.44 11.08
C CYS A 175 -4.64 5.93 9.63
N LEU A 176 -5.34 6.98 9.17
CA LEU A 176 -5.27 7.47 7.80
C LEU A 176 -3.85 7.99 7.48
N ASP A 177 -3.33 8.89 8.33
CA ASP A 177 -2.00 9.49 8.14
C ASP A 177 -0.85 8.48 8.29
N SER A 178 -1.09 7.36 8.98
CA SER A 178 -0.12 6.26 9.10
C SER A 178 -0.26 5.21 7.99
N CYS A 179 -1.33 5.23 7.20
CA CYS A 179 -1.56 4.23 6.17
C CYS A 179 -0.86 4.62 4.87
N LEU A 180 0.20 3.89 4.48
CA LEU A 180 0.90 4.15 3.21
C LEU A 180 -0.04 4.08 1.99
N ALA A 181 -0.99 3.12 1.97
CA ALA A 181 -1.94 3.00 0.87
C ALA A 181 -2.75 4.29 0.69
N TYR A 182 -3.30 4.82 1.78
CA TYR A 182 -4.04 6.09 1.76
C TYR A 182 -3.14 7.28 1.43
N ARG A 183 -1.95 7.39 2.04
CA ARG A 183 -1.01 8.48 1.75
C ARG A 183 -0.61 8.52 0.27
N THR A 184 -0.42 7.36 -0.35
CA THR A 184 -0.06 7.24 -1.76
C THR A 184 -1.22 7.57 -2.71
N THR A 185 -2.44 7.12 -2.41
CA THR A 185 -3.58 7.28 -3.34
C THR A 185 -4.46 8.48 -3.04
N GLN A 186 -4.46 8.97 -1.81
CA GLN A 186 -5.45 9.89 -1.23
C GLN A 186 -6.90 9.38 -1.34
N ASP A 187 -7.08 8.06 -1.50
CA ASP A 187 -8.38 7.41 -1.66
C ASP A 187 -8.80 6.73 -0.36
N TYR A 188 -9.84 7.29 0.29
CA TYR A 188 -10.37 6.77 1.55
C TYR A 188 -10.81 5.30 1.45
N SER A 189 -11.30 4.84 0.30
CA SER A 189 -11.75 3.45 0.09
C SER A 189 -10.63 2.41 0.25
N ARG A 190 -9.37 2.85 0.12
CA ARG A 190 -8.14 2.05 0.26
C ARG A 190 -7.53 2.12 1.65
N SER A 191 -8.02 3.02 2.49
CA SER A 191 -7.62 3.11 3.90
C SER A 191 -8.23 1.96 4.73
N PRO A 192 -7.72 1.67 5.94
CA PRO A 192 -8.31 0.62 6.76
C PRO A 192 -9.80 0.80 7.07
N PRO A 193 -10.29 1.98 7.51
CA PRO A 193 -11.71 2.20 7.72
C PRO A 193 -12.54 2.06 6.43
N GLY A 194 -12.01 2.53 5.30
CA GLY A 194 -12.65 2.34 3.99
C GLY A 194 -12.78 0.87 3.60
N LYS A 195 -11.71 0.09 3.74
CA LYS A 195 -11.72 -1.36 3.50
C LYS A 195 -12.71 -2.09 4.42
N PHE A 196 -12.80 -1.70 5.69
CA PHE A 196 -13.76 -2.30 6.61
C PHE A 196 -15.20 -1.94 6.26
N SER A 197 -15.47 -0.68 5.88
CA SER A 197 -16.79 -0.26 5.39
C SER A 197 -17.22 -1.07 4.16
N ARG A 198 -16.30 -1.23 3.19
CA ARG A 198 -16.49 -2.06 1.99
C ARG A 198 -16.76 -3.52 2.35
N LEU A 199 -16.04 -4.05 3.32
CA LEU A 199 -16.24 -5.42 3.83
C LEU A 199 -17.65 -5.58 4.39
N PHE A 200 -18.13 -4.62 5.20
CA PHE A 200 -19.46 -4.69 5.80
C PHE A 200 -20.59 -4.53 4.78
N SER A 201 -20.37 -3.76 3.71
CA SER A 201 -21.32 -3.65 2.60
C SER A 201 -21.35 -4.86 1.66
N GLY A 202 -20.56 -5.90 1.93
CA GLY A 202 -20.55 -7.13 1.14
C GLY A 202 -19.66 -7.10 -0.10
N GLU A 203 -18.73 -6.14 -0.19
CA GLU A 203 -17.71 -6.17 -1.24
C GLU A 203 -16.75 -7.33 -1.01
N THR A 204 -16.28 -7.94 -2.10
CA THR A 204 -15.33 -9.06 -2.07
C THR A 204 -14.07 -8.78 -2.89
N ASP A 205 -14.08 -7.74 -3.71
CA ASP A 205 -12.95 -7.36 -4.55
C ASP A 205 -12.00 -6.42 -3.81
N PHE A 206 -11.15 -7.00 -2.96
CA PHE A 206 -10.14 -6.25 -2.22
C PHE A 206 -8.75 -6.32 -2.85
N GLU A 207 -8.09 -5.18 -2.82
CA GLU A 207 -6.69 -5.05 -3.15
C GLU A 207 -5.77 -5.46 -1.98
N ALA A 208 -4.59 -5.96 -2.32
CA ALA A 208 -3.56 -6.35 -1.36
C ALA A 208 -3.10 -5.17 -0.49
N CYS A 209 -2.82 -5.42 0.79
CA CYS A 209 -2.23 -4.46 1.70
C CYS A 209 -0.71 -4.66 1.77
N PHE A 210 0.06 -3.60 2.00
CA PHE A 210 1.52 -3.72 2.22
C PHE A 210 1.87 -4.48 3.50
N GLY A 211 0.97 -4.51 4.49
CA GLY A 211 1.15 -5.21 5.76
C GLY A 211 2.17 -4.56 6.70
N CYS A 212 2.27 -3.22 6.72
CA CYS A 212 3.30 -2.50 7.48
C CYS A 212 3.03 -2.27 8.97
N MET A 213 1.80 -2.53 9.43
CA MET A 213 1.35 -2.33 10.81
C MET A 213 1.35 -0.89 11.34
N GLU A 214 1.85 0.12 10.62
CA GLU A 214 1.81 1.53 11.10
C GLU A 214 0.39 2.01 11.45
N CYS A 215 -0.58 1.69 10.60
CA CYS A 215 -1.99 1.98 10.85
C CYS A 215 -2.56 1.25 12.08
N GLN A 216 -2.03 0.06 12.40
CA GLN A 216 -2.40 -0.72 13.57
C GLN A 216 -1.81 -0.11 14.84
N ASP A 217 -0.57 0.36 14.80
CA ASP A 217 0.07 1.03 15.94
C ASP A 217 -0.63 2.35 16.28
N ALA A 218 -1.14 3.05 15.27
CA ALA A 218 -1.94 4.26 15.44
C ALA A 218 -3.39 3.98 15.88
N CYS A 219 -3.83 2.72 15.96
CA CYS A 219 -5.22 2.39 16.27
C CYS A 219 -5.48 2.46 17.78
N PRO A 220 -6.35 3.36 18.27
CA PRO A 220 -6.61 3.51 19.71
C PRO A 220 -7.40 2.35 20.31
N VAL A 221 -8.06 1.54 19.46
CA VAL A 221 -8.83 0.35 19.84
C VAL A 221 -7.94 -0.91 19.85
N GLY A 222 -6.71 -0.83 19.33
CA GLY A 222 -5.81 -1.99 19.26
C GLY A 222 -6.24 -3.07 18.26
N ILE A 223 -6.97 -2.69 17.22
CA ILE A 223 -7.44 -3.60 16.17
C ILE A 223 -6.24 -4.17 15.43
N LYS A 224 -6.24 -5.48 15.17
CA LYS A 224 -5.23 -6.14 14.32
C LYS A 224 -5.43 -5.83 12.84
N ILE A 225 -5.38 -4.54 12.47
CA ILE A 225 -5.67 -4.03 11.12
C ILE A 225 -4.85 -4.76 10.07
N SER A 226 -3.57 -5.03 10.35
CA SER A 226 -2.73 -5.72 9.38
C SER A 226 -3.16 -7.15 9.12
N ALA A 227 -3.71 -7.87 10.11
CA ALA A 227 -4.21 -9.22 9.92
C ALA A 227 -5.51 -9.21 9.10
N VAL A 228 -6.41 -8.27 9.41
CA VAL A 228 -7.67 -8.12 8.66
C VAL A 228 -7.39 -7.79 7.20
N THR A 229 -6.62 -6.74 6.93
CA THR A 229 -6.36 -6.26 5.58
C THR A 229 -5.53 -7.23 4.73
N GLU A 230 -4.73 -8.11 5.35
CA GLU A 230 -4.05 -9.23 4.68
C GLU A 230 -5.03 -10.35 4.27
N ALA A 231 -6.10 -10.56 5.03
CA ALA A 231 -7.08 -11.61 4.74
C ALA A 231 -8.12 -11.20 3.69
N LEU A 232 -8.40 -9.90 3.54
CA LEU A 232 -9.41 -9.38 2.61
C LEU A 232 -9.28 -9.89 1.16
N PRO A 233 -8.08 -9.94 0.53
CA PRO A 233 -7.94 -10.46 -0.83
C PRO A 233 -8.39 -11.92 -1.01
N ARG A 234 -8.49 -12.70 0.08
CA ARG A 234 -8.98 -14.09 0.02
C ARG A 234 -10.45 -14.19 -0.38
N LEU A 235 -11.21 -13.10 -0.25
CA LEU A 235 -12.61 -13.03 -0.65
C LEU A 235 -12.81 -12.90 -2.16
N LYS A 236 -11.76 -12.48 -2.87
CA LYS A 236 -11.82 -12.25 -4.32
C LYS A 236 -11.91 -13.58 -5.07
N GLU A 237 -12.92 -13.71 -5.92
CA GLU A 237 -13.08 -14.90 -6.79
C GLU A 237 -11.93 -15.00 -7.80
N ASN A 238 -11.66 -13.90 -8.52
CA ASN A 238 -10.64 -13.85 -9.57
C ASN A 238 -9.34 -13.21 -9.06
N LYS A 239 -8.44 -14.04 -8.53
CA LYS A 239 -7.18 -13.56 -7.94
C LYS A 239 -6.19 -13.20 -9.05
N LYS A 240 -5.85 -11.92 -9.14
CA LYS A 240 -4.79 -11.45 -10.04
C LYS A 240 -3.45 -11.49 -9.32
N ILE A 241 -2.62 -12.47 -9.67
CA ILE A 241 -1.29 -12.63 -9.10
C ILE A 241 -0.31 -11.83 -9.96
N ASN A 242 0.40 -10.90 -9.33
CA ASN A 242 1.53 -10.22 -9.96
C ASN A 242 2.78 -11.03 -9.62
N THR A 243 3.17 -11.94 -10.52
CA THR A 243 4.31 -12.83 -10.33
C THR A 243 5.59 -12.03 -10.16
N ILE A 244 6.35 -12.35 -9.12
CA ILE A 244 7.66 -11.75 -8.88
C ILE A 244 8.71 -12.63 -9.56
N ASP A 245 9.63 -12.00 -10.29
CA ASP A 245 10.73 -12.71 -10.92
C ASP A 245 11.72 -13.25 -9.88
N THR A 246 12.17 -14.49 -10.09
CA THR A 246 13.12 -15.20 -9.24
C THR A 246 14.20 -15.80 -10.13
N PRO A 247 15.20 -15.00 -10.54
CA PRO A 247 16.28 -15.49 -11.39
C PRO A 247 17.19 -16.46 -10.65
N LYS A 248 18.00 -17.18 -11.41
CA LYS A 248 19.08 -18.00 -10.85
C LYS A 248 20.24 -17.13 -10.40
N ILE A 249 20.96 -17.57 -9.37
CA ILE A 249 22.16 -16.88 -8.88
C ILE A 249 23.34 -17.04 -9.85
N SER A 250 24.28 -16.10 -9.78
CA SER A 250 25.48 -16.12 -10.61
C SER A 250 26.45 -17.25 -10.25
N ILE A 251 27.34 -17.61 -11.18
CA ILE A 251 28.37 -18.63 -10.98
C ILE A 251 29.28 -18.28 -9.79
N LYS A 252 29.62 -17.00 -9.62
CA LYS A 252 30.43 -16.49 -8.50
C LYS A 252 29.82 -16.84 -7.14
N ILE A 253 28.49 -16.72 -7.00
CA ILE A 253 27.79 -17.08 -5.75
C ILE A 253 27.85 -18.58 -5.52
N LYS A 254 27.66 -19.40 -6.56
CA LYS A 254 27.78 -20.87 -6.46
C LYS A 254 29.18 -21.31 -6.04
N GLU A 255 30.22 -20.66 -6.55
CA GLU A 255 31.60 -20.91 -6.11
C GLU A 255 31.81 -20.58 -4.64
N LYS A 256 31.21 -19.48 -4.14
CA LYS A 256 31.25 -19.15 -2.71
C LYS A 256 30.47 -20.14 -1.85
N GLU A 257 29.30 -20.60 -2.30
CA GLU A 257 28.56 -21.68 -1.65
C GLU A 257 29.42 -22.94 -1.51
N MET A 258 30.14 -23.35 -2.57
CA MET A 258 31.04 -24.51 -2.54
C MET A 258 32.20 -24.33 -1.53
N LYS A 259 32.71 -23.10 -1.38
CA LYS A 259 33.72 -22.78 -0.37
C LYS A 259 33.16 -22.94 1.05
N VAL A 260 31.97 -22.39 1.31
CA VAL A 260 31.27 -22.54 2.60
C VAL A 260 31.00 -24.02 2.92
N ASP A 261 30.49 -24.78 1.95
CA ASP A 261 30.23 -26.21 2.10
C ASP A 261 31.50 -27.00 2.42
N THR A 262 32.64 -26.60 1.85
CA THR A 262 33.94 -27.25 2.07
C THR A 262 34.56 -26.90 3.42
N GLU A 263 34.52 -25.64 3.84
CA GLU A 263 35.06 -25.21 5.14
C GLU A 263 34.31 -25.86 6.31
N PHE A 264 32.99 -26.03 6.17
CA PHE A 264 32.13 -26.50 7.26
C PHE A 264 31.56 -27.91 7.03
N ARG A 265 32.27 -28.80 6.31
CA ARG A 265 31.82 -30.19 6.03
C ARG A 265 31.41 -30.99 7.27
N ASN A 266 32.01 -30.68 8.42
CA ASN A 266 31.73 -31.32 9.71
C ASN A 266 30.44 -30.80 10.38
N ARG A 267 29.79 -29.79 9.82
CA ARG A 267 28.52 -29.24 10.31
C ARG A 267 27.35 -29.75 9.44
N PRO A 268 26.14 -29.87 10.01
CA PRO A 268 24.96 -30.28 9.24
C PRO A 268 24.53 -29.19 8.24
N PRO A 269 24.21 -29.50 6.99
CA PRO A 269 23.81 -28.48 6.01
C PRO A 269 22.39 -27.95 6.28
N ALA A 270 22.19 -26.64 6.10
CA ALA A 270 20.90 -25.97 6.08
C ALA A 270 20.55 -25.50 4.65
N LEU A 271 19.26 -25.37 4.35
CA LEU A 271 18.79 -24.77 3.09
C LEU A 271 18.90 -23.25 3.20
N LEU A 272 19.61 -22.59 2.29
CA LEU A 272 19.57 -21.14 2.14
C LEU A 272 18.61 -20.78 1.00
N PHE A 273 17.41 -20.32 1.35
CA PHE A 273 16.40 -19.91 0.39
C PHE A 273 16.66 -18.46 -0.02
N VAL A 274 17.08 -18.25 -1.27
CA VAL A 274 17.41 -16.89 -1.76
C VAL A 274 16.25 -16.23 -2.49
N GLY A 275 15.42 -16.99 -3.22
CA GLY A 275 14.22 -16.48 -3.91
C GLY A 275 14.47 -15.16 -4.65
N CYS A 276 13.65 -14.13 -4.36
CA CYS A 276 13.74 -12.82 -4.99
C CYS A 276 15.01 -12.03 -4.63
N ALA A 277 15.76 -12.40 -3.57
CA ALA A 277 17.04 -11.75 -3.26
C ALA A 277 18.05 -11.91 -4.42
N ALA A 278 17.92 -12.97 -5.23
CA ALA A 278 18.71 -13.16 -6.44
C ALA A 278 18.46 -12.09 -7.53
N LYS A 279 17.44 -11.25 -7.37
CA LYS A 279 17.21 -10.07 -8.20
C LYS A 279 17.49 -8.77 -7.44
N TYR A 280 16.94 -8.65 -6.23
CA TYR A 280 16.89 -7.37 -5.52
C TYR A 280 18.04 -7.12 -4.54
N ASP A 281 18.86 -8.14 -4.22
CA ASP A 281 19.94 -8.02 -3.24
C ASP A 281 21.03 -9.09 -3.47
N MET A 282 21.66 -9.06 -4.65
CA MET A 282 22.73 -10.01 -5.00
C MET A 282 23.95 -9.85 -4.07
N GLU A 283 24.28 -8.62 -3.72
CA GLU A 283 25.34 -8.31 -2.76
C GLU A 283 25.02 -8.87 -1.38
N GLY A 284 23.75 -8.85 -0.96
CA GLY A 284 23.33 -9.47 0.28
C GLY A 284 23.56 -10.98 0.30
N ILE A 285 23.32 -11.69 -0.80
CA ILE A 285 23.65 -13.13 -0.90
C ILE A 285 25.16 -13.33 -0.76
N GLU A 286 25.97 -12.55 -1.48
CA GLU A 286 27.43 -12.64 -1.42
C GLU A 286 27.96 -12.35 -0.01
N GLY A 287 27.47 -11.27 0.60
CA GLY A 287 27.87 -10.81 1.92
C GLY A 287 27.47 -11.80 3.02
N PHE A 288 26.28 -12.41 2.93
CA PHE A 288 25.89 -13.46 3.87
C PHE A 288 26.81 -14.69 3.78
N LEU A 289 27.13 -15.18 2.58
CA LEU A 289 28.08 -16.28 2.43
C LEU A 289 29.48 -15.91 2.95
N GLN A 290 29.91 -14.67 2.72
CA GLN A 290 31.18 -14.15 3.24
C GLN A 290 31.18 -14.11 4.77
N PHE A 291 30.09 -13.66 5.38
CA PHE A 291 29.91 -13.67 6.83
C PHE A 291 30.01 -15.10 7.39
N LEU A 292 29.38 -16.09 6.74
CA LEU A 292 29.47 -17.49 7.16
C LEU A 292 30.91 -18.02 7.11
N LEU A 293 31.69 -17.68 6.08
CA LEU A 293 33.11 -18.04 6.01
C LEU A 293 33.91 -17.41 7.15
N ASP A 294 33.67 -16.13 7.43
CA ASP A 294 34.49 -15.36 8.37
C ASP A 294 34.13 -15.65 9.84
N ASN A 295 32.85 -15.91 10.14
CA ASN A 295 32.33 -16.00 11.50
C ASN A 295 31.72 -17.38 11.83
N GLY A 296 31.55 -18.26 10.85
CA GLY A 296 30.79 -19.51 10.99
C GLY A 296 31.27 -20.46 12.08
N LYS A 297 32.55 -20.41 12.44
CA LYS A 297 33.12 -21.25 13.52
C LYS A 297 32.51 -20.94 14.89
N ALA A 298 32.16 -19.66 15.12
CA ALA A 298 31.62 -19.17 16.39
C ALA A 298 30.08 -19.23 16.46
N LEU A 299 29.40 -19.59 15.36
CA LEU A 299 27.94 -19.64 15.31
C LEU A 299 27.39 -20.88 16.04
N SER A 300 26.29 -20.69 16.76
CA SER A 300 25.46 -21.76 17.31
C SER A 300 24.68 -22.48 16.20
N TYR A 301 24.18 -21.72 15.23
CA TYR A 301 23.58 -22.22 14.00
C TYR A 301 24.64 -22.81 13.07
N SER A 302 24.21 -23.71 12.18
CA SER A 302 25.14 -24.28 11.21
C SER A 302 25.51 -23.26 10.12
N PRO A 303 26.80 -22.97 9.92
CA PRO A 303 27.24 -22.12 8.81
C PRO A 303 27.24 -22.83 7.46
N ARG A 304 27.05 -24.16 7.44
CA ARG A 304 27.05 -24.93 6.21
C ARG A 304 25.69 -24.79 5.54
N VAL A 305 25.66 -24.24 4.32
CA VAL A 305 24.41 -23.99 3.59
C VAL A 305 24.40 -24.60 2.19
N LYS A 306 23.20 -24.89 1.68
CA LYS A 306 22.91 -25.25 0.29
C LYS A 306 21.88 -24.30 -0.30
N ILE A 307 22.23 -23.62 -1.39
CA ILE A 307 21.40 -22.58 -1.98
C ILE A 307 20.27 -23.18 -2.80
N VAL A 308 19.07 -22.61 -2.62
CA VAL A 308 17.91 -22.85 -3.48
C VAL A 308 17.48 -21.53 -4.11
N ASP A 309 17.63 -21.45 -5.43
CA ASP A 309 17.33 -20.30 -6.28
C ASP A 309 16.23 -20.63 -7.32
N GLY A 310 15.86 -19.66 -8.15
CA GLY A 310 14.99 -19.92 -9.30
C GLY A 310 13.52 -20.24 -8.98
N MET A 311 13.07 -19.98 -7.74
CA MET A 311 11.70 -20.30 -7.31
C MET A 311 11.13 -19.30 -6.31
N CYS A 312 9.79 -19.18 -6.30
CA CYS A 312 9.05 -18.30 -5.40
C CYS A 312 8.82 -18.94 -4.03
N CYS A 313 8.73 -18.10 -2.98
CA CYS A 313 8.34 -18.49 -1.63
C CYS A 313 6.81 -18.52 -1.43
N GLY A 314 6.04 -18.19 -2.45
CA GLY A 314 4.58 -18.08 -2.41
C GLY A 314 4.04 -16.75 -1.89
N TYR A 315 4.89 -15.76 -1.60
CA TYR A 315 4.48 -14.48 -1.02
C TYR A 315 3.57 -13.65 -1.92
N ASP A 316 3.85 -13.59 -3.23
CA ASP A 316 3.01 -12.92 -4.23
C ASP A 316 1.58 -13.47 -4.28
N LYS A 317 1.46 -14.80 -4.28
CA LYS A 317 0.19 -15.52 -4.21
C LYS A 317 -0.50 -15.29 -2.87
N TYR A 318 0.26 -15.36 -1.77
CA TYR A 318 -0.24 -15.19 -0.42
C TYR A 318 -0.95 -13.84 -0.24
N ILE A 319 -0.29 -12.75 -0.62
CA ILE A 319 -0.88 -11.41 -0.48
C ILE A 319 -1.99 -11.13 -1.49
N ALA A 320 -2.00 -11.83 -2.63
CA ALA A 320 -3.09 -11.79 -3.60
C ALA A 320 -4.33 -12.60 -3.15
N GLY A 321 -4.24 -13.28 -2.00
CA GLY A 321 -5.30 -14.12 -1.45
C GLY A 321 -5.30 -15.56 -1.97
N ASP A 322 -4.33 -15.96 -2.79
CA ASP A 322 -4.16 -17.33 -3.29
C ASP A 322 -3.35 -18.18 -2.30
N VAL A 323 -4.01 -18.52 -1.19
CA VAL A 323 -3.40 -19.27 -0.10
C VAL A 323 -3.01 -20.70 -0.52
N GLU A 324 -3.80 -21.35 -1.38
CA GLU A 324 -3.49 -22.71 -1.84
C GLU A 324 -2.27 -22.70 -2.77
N GLY A 325 -2.21 -21.78 -3.75
CA GLY A 325 -1.02 -21.65 -4.59
C GLY A 325 0.24 -21.25 -3.80
N ALA A 326 0.09 -20.46 -2.73
CA ALA A 326 1.19 -20.15 -1.81
C ALA A 326 1.66 -21.40 -1.03
N LYS A 327 0.72 -22.24 -0.55
CA LYS A 327 1.05 -23.52 0.11
C LYS A 327 1.80 -24.47 -0.82
N GLU A 328 1.44 -24.53 -2.10
CA GLU A 328 2.15 -25.34 -3.09
C GLU A 328 3.61 -24.92 -3.24
N ASP A 329 3.90 -23.62 -3.26
CA ASP A 329 5.27 -23.13 -3.35
C ASP A 329 6.06 -23.41 -2.07
N VAL A 330 5.45 -23.22 -0.89
CA VAL A 330 6.06 -23.59 0.39
C VAL A 330 6.34 -25.09 0.47
N LYS A 331 5.43 -25.93 -0.04
CA LYS A 331 5.60 -27.38 -0.09
C LYS A 331 6.83 -27.78 -0.90
N LYS A 332 7.10 -27.13 -2.03
CA LYS A 332 8.31 -27.40 -2.84
C LYS A 332 9.59 -27.13 -2.04
N ILE A 333 9.63 -26.05 -1.25
CA ILE A 333 10.78 -25.74 -0.38
C ILE A 333 11.00 -26.88 0.63
N LYS A 334 9.92 -27.38 1.25
CA LYS A 334 9.98 -28.52 2.18
C LYS A 334 10.50 -29.79 1.50
N GLU A 335 9.95 -30.12 0.34
CA GLU A 335 10.36 -31.31 -0.40
C GLU A 335 11.85 -31.26 -0.78
N ILE A 336 12.38 -30.09 -1.13
CA ILE A 336 13.82 -29.92 -1.41
C ILE A 336 14.64 -30.12 -0.13
N LYS A 337 14.24 -29.50 0.99
CA LYS A 337 14.88 -29.66 2.30
C LYS A 337 14.96 -31.14 2.69
N GLU A 338 13.86 -31.86 2.60
CA GLU A 338 13.75 -33.28 2.96
C GLU A 338 14.57 -34.17 2.03
N LYS A 339 14.42 -34.01 0.71
CA LYS A 339 15.15 -34.81 -0.30
C LYS A 339 16.66 -34.65 -0.19
N GLN A 340 17.14 -33.49 0.25
CA GLN A 340 18.56 -33.20 0.42
C GLN A 340 19.07 -33.43 1.86
N GLY A 341 18.21 -33.87 2.79
CA GLY A 341 18.59 -34.14 4.18
C GLY A 341 19.04 -32.89 4.97
N LEU A 342 18.50 -31.71 4.63
CA LEU A 342 18.90 -30.43 5.21
C LEU A 342 18.19 -30.19 6.56
N GLN A 343 18.93 -29.72 7.56
CA GLN A 343 18.46 -29.65 8.96
C GLN A 343 17.61 -28.40 9.28
N GLY A 344 17.60 -27.40 8.41
CA GLY A 344 16.88 -26.14 8.63
C GLY A 344 16.72 -25.33 7.34
N VAL A 345 15.99 -24.22 7.43
CA VAL A 345 15.81 -23.28 6.32
C VAL A 345 16.12 -21.87 6.77
N TYR A 346 17.08 -21.24 6.10
CA TYR A 346 17.47 -19.85 6.27
C TYR A 346 16.87 -19.00 5.16
N PHE A 347 16.31 -17.86 5.54
CA PHE A 347 15.74 -16.89 4.62
C PHE A 347 16.51 -15.58 4.72
N LEU A 348 16.85 -14.99 3.57
CA LEU A 348 17.34 -13.61 3.51
C LEU A 348 16.18 -12.59 3.53
N CYS A 349 14.98 -13.04 3.16
CA CYS A 349 13.81 -12.19 2.99
C CYS A 349 12.74 -12.46 4.07
N PRO A 350 12.34 -11.44 4.87
CA PRO A 350 11.31 -11.57 5.89
C PRO A 350 9.95 -12.02 5.34
N GLU A 351 9.57 -11.57 4.14
CA GLU A 351 8.35 -11.97 3.44
C GLU A 351 8.29 -13.50 3.22
N GLY A 352 9.40 -14.07 2.75
CA GLY A 352 9.51 -15.52 2.52
C GLY A 352 9.47 -16.32 3.82
N LEU A 353 10.15 -15.84 4.86
CA LEU A 353 10.10 -16.46 6.18
C LEU A 353 8.69 -16.43 6.78
N TYR A 354 7.99 -15.30 6.67
CA TYR A 354 6.63 -15.15 7.18
C TYR A 354 5.68 -16.17 6.55
N VAL A 355 5.70 -16.30 5.23
CA VAL A 355 4.83 -17.24 4.50
C VAL A 355 5.21 -18.68 4.81
N TYR A 356 6.50 -18.99 4.86
CA TYR A 356 6.98 -20.32 5.24
C TYR A 356 6.52 -20.70 6.65
N ASN A 357 6.74 -19.85 7.66
CA ASN A 357 6.34 -20.13 9.05
C ASN A 357 4.83 -20.31 9.19
N LYS A 358 4.04 -19.58 8.39
CA LYS A 358 2.57 -19.61 8.45
C LYS A 358 1.97 -20.82 7.75
N LEU A 359 2.61 -21.34 6.70
CA LEU A 359 2.03 -22.37 5.81
C LEU A 359 2.74 -23.73 5.84
N SER A 360 3.99 -23.80 6.31
CA SER A 360 4.79 -25.04 6.27
C SER A 360 4.52 -25.98 7.45
N GLY A 361 4.01 -25.45 8.56
CA GLY A 361 3.98 -26.14 9.86
C GLY A 361 5.35 -26.24 10.55
N GLU A 362 6.39 -25.65 9.97
CA GLU A 362 7.77 -25.62 10.47
C GLU A 362 8.20 -24.17 10.75
N GLN A 363 9.31 -24.01 11.47
CA GLN A 363 9.94 -22.70 11.69
C GLN A 363 11.23 -22.61 10.86
N GLY A 364 11.29 -21.58 10.01
CA GLY A 364 12.54 -21.14 9.39
C GLY A 364 13.29 -20.17 10.29
N VAL A 365 14.48 -19.75 9.86
CA VAL A 365 15.32 -18.76 10.54
C VAL A 365 15.59 -17.60 9.59
N LEU A 366 15.44 -16.37 10.07
CA LEU A 366 15.90 -15.21 9.31
C LEU A 366 17.41 -15.15 9.42
N ALA A 367 18.11 -15.07 8.29
CA ALA A 367 19.58 -15.02 8.26
C ALA A 367 20.15 -13.88 9.11
N TYR A 368 19.40 -12.78 9.27
CA TYR A 368 19.77 -11.67 10.14
C TYR A 368 20.02 -12.09 11.59
N GLU A 369 19.30 -13.09 12.12
CA GLU A 369 19.52 -13.61 13.48
C GLU A 369 20.93 -14.14 13.71
N LEU A 370 21.59 -14.64 12.65
CA LEU A 370 22.94 -15.18 12.75
C LEU A 370 24.00 -14.08 12.85
N MET A 371 23.67 -12.85 12.44
CA MET A 371 24.64 -11.77 12.26
C MET A 371 24.28 -10.45 12.93
N LYS A 372 23.10 -10.31 13.54
CA LYS A 372 22.61 -9.05 14.11
C LYS A 372 23.61 -8.36 15.05
N ASP A 373 24.32 -9.13 15.87
CA ASP A 373 25.31 -8.61 16.84
C ASP A 373 26.62 -8.13 16.18
N LYS A 374 26.78 -8.33 14.87
CA LYS A 374 27.94 -7.94 14.07
C LYS A 374 27.63 -6.82 13.07
N VAL A 375 26.36 -6.42 12.95
CA VAL A 375 25.95 -5.31 12.09
C VAL A 375 26.20 -4.01 12.84
N ASN A 376 27.08 -3.16 12.30
CA ASN A 376 27.44 -1.88 12.90
C ASN A 376 26.77 -0.74 12.13
N GLY A 377 25.66 -0.20 12.66
CA GLY A 377 24.94 0.93 12.08
C GLY A 377 23.44 0.85 12.31
N ALA A 378 22.73 1.89 11.91
CA ALA A 378 21.27 1.93 12.01
C ALA A 378 20.63 0.90 11.04
N VAL A 379 19.63 0.18 11.53
CA VAL A 379 18.95 -0.88 10.78
C VAL A 379 17.49 -0.54 10.51
N HIS A 380 17.04 -0.87 9.32
CA HIS A 380 15.66 -0.82 8.88
C HIS A 380 15.03 -2.22 8.88
N ALA A 381 14.05 -2.46 9.75
CA ALA A 381 13.41 -3.77 9.87
C ALA A 381 12.48 -4.09 8.70
N GLY A 382 11.83 -3.08 8.11
CA GLY A 382 10.81 -3.30 7.07
C GLY A 382 9.54 -3.97 7.58
N CYS A 383 8.50 -3.99 6.75
CA CYS A 383 7.13 -4.35 7.16
C CYS A 383 7.01 -5.78 7.71
N TRP A 384 7.58 -6.75 7.00
CA TRP A 384 7.38 -8.16 7.30
C TRP A 384 8.33 -8.70 8.36
N ALA A 385 9.50 -8.06 8.57
CA ALA A 385 10.31 -8.37 9.75
C ALA A 385 9.61 -7.88 11.02
N ARG A 386 8.98 -6.68 10.99
CA ARG A 386 8.15 -6.22 12.12
C ARG A 386 7.03 -7.19 12.48
N LYS A 387 6.32 -7.72 11.46
CA LYS A 387 5.32 -8.77 11.66
C LYS A 387 5.87 -10.06 12.29
N LEU A 388 7.14 -10.37 12.03
CA LEU A 388 7.84 -11.50 12.61
C LEU A 388 8.41 -11.19 14.02
N GLY A 389 8.20 -9.99 14.54
CA GLY A 389 8.63 -9.57 15.88
C GLY A 389 9.98 -8.85 15.92
N TYR A 390 10.56 -8.50 14.77
CA TYR A 390 11.82 -7.76 14.70
C TYR A 390 11.56 -6.26 14.86
N SER A 391 12.37 -5.59 15.68
CA SER A 391 12.38 -4.13 15.82
C SER A 391 13.78 -3.61 15.55
N ALA A 392 13.87 -2.41 14.97
CA ALA A 392 15.12 -1.76 14.61
C ALA A 392 14.93 -0.23 14.66
N ASP A 393 16.00 0.52 14.36
CA ASP A 393 16.03 1.99 14.43
C ASP A 393 15.01 2.65 13.51
N ASP A 394 14.77 2.05 12.34
CA ASP A 394 13.80 2.52 11.35
C ASP A 394 12.78 1.42 10.98
N MET A 395 11.53 1.82 10.87
CA MET A 395 10.37 0.93 10.75
C MET A 395 9.36 1.37 9.69
N GLU A 396 9.69 2.40 8.89
CA GLU A 396 8.83 2.94 7.85
C GLU A 396 8.44 1.88 6.79
N CYS A 397 7.22 1.97 6.26
CA CYS A 397 6.79 1.10 5.19
C CYS A 397 7.51 1.41 3.87
N ALA A 398 8.30 0.46 3.37
CA ALA A 398 8.84 0.52 2.00
C ALA A 398 7.81 0.12 0.92
N GLY A 399 6.61 -0.37 1.28
CA GLY A 399 5.58 -0.82 0.33
C GLY A 399 5.81 -2.23 -0.25
N SER A 400 6.50 -3.13 0.47
CA SER A 400 6.85 -4.50 0.02
C SER A 400 7.56 -4.51 -1.34
N TYR A 401 7.16 -5.32 -2.32
CA TYR A 401 7.73 -5.30 -3.69
C TYR A 401 7.07 -4.30 -4.64
N MET A 402 5.95 -3.67 -4.26
CA MET A 402 5.18 -2.81 -5.17
C MET A 402 5.84 -1.45 -5.37
N THR A 403 6.12 -1.02 -6.60
CA THR A 403 6.64 0.34 -6.88
C THR A 403 5.55 1.39 -7.07
N ALA A 404 4.35 0.94 -7.42
CA ALA A 404 3.15 1.73 -7.48
C ALA A 404 1.99 1.02 -6.79
N TYR A 405 1.01 1.81 -6.38
CA TYR A 405 -0.23 1.32 -5.79
C TYR A 405 -1.39 2.07 -6.42
N HIS A 406 -2.24 1.35 -7.16
CA HIS A 406 -3.34 1.92 -7.95
C HIS A 406 -2.90 3.09 -8.85
N GLY A 407 -1.83 2.87 -9.63
CA GLY A 407 -1.32 3.85 -10.61
C GLY A 407 -0.55 5.03 -10.00
N LYS A 408 -0.46 5.12 -8.67
CA LYS A 408 0.33 6.15 -7.96
C LYS A 408 1.64 5.56 -7.47
N LEU A 409 2.74 6.28 -7.68
CA LEU A 409 4.04 5.84 -7.16
C LEU A 409 4.06 5.88 -5.64
N ILE A 410 4.63 4.85 -5.06
CA ILE A 410 5.02 4.86 -3.65
C ILE A 410 6.27 5.73 -3.56
N GLN A 411 6.29 6.72 -2.66
CA GLN A 411 7.45 7.59 -2.51
C GLN A 411 8.64 6.78 -1.98
N MET A 412 9.77 6.88 -2.69
CA MET A 412 10.99 6.12 -2.39
C MET A 412 12.07 7.11 -1.97
N LYS A 413 12.23 7.35 -0.67
CA LYS A 413 13.31 8.21 -0.17
C LYS A 413 14.57 7.37 0.03
N ASN A 414 15.70 7.87 -0.46
CA ASN A 414 16.99 7.29 -0.12
C ASN A 414 17.22 7.38 1.39
N LYS A 415 17.81 6.34 1.98
CA LYS A 415 18.09 6.27 3.41
C LYS A 415 19.51 5.79 3.67
N LYS A 416 20.14 6.36 4.69
CA LYS A 416 21.46 5.93 5.19
C LYS A 416 21.31 4.91 6.32
N VAL A 417 20.66 3.79 6.03
CA VAL A 417 20.40 2.71 7.00
C VAL A 417 20.59 1.36 6.32
N PHE A 418 21.05 0.35 7.05
CA PHE A 418 21.10 -1.02 6.53
C PHE A 418 19.70 -1.62 6.52
N THR A 419 19.33 -2.34 5.46
CA THR A 419 18.00 -2.96 5.36
C THR A 419 18.06 -4.46 5.59
N ILE A 420 17.09 -5.00 6.35
CA ILE A 420 16.94 -6.45 6.51
C ILE A 420 16.28 -7.07 5.27
N CYS A 421 15.27 -6.39 4.70
CA CYS A 421 14.47 -6.90 3.59
C CYS A 421 15.10 -6.52 2.23
N PRO A 422 15.34 -7.49 1.33
CA PRO A 422 15.84 -7.23 -0.03
C PRO A 422 14.99 -6.22 -0.83
N PHE A 423 13.67 -6.24 -0.67
CA PHE A 423 12.83 -5.23 -1.34
C PHE A 423 13.06 -3.82 -0.77
N SER A 424 13.31 -3.70 0.54
CA SER A 424 13.64 -2.42 1.15
C SER A 424 15.01 -1.93 0.70
N THR A 425 16.00 -2.84 0.58
CA THR A 425 17.33 -2.57 0.01
C THR A 425 17.23 -1.91 -1.35
N TRP A 426 16.56 -2.60 -2.29
CA TRP A 426 16.33 -2.11 -3.64
C TRP A 426 15.53 -0.80 -3.67
N LYS A 427 14.51 -0.67 -2.80
CA LYS A 427 13.64 0.50 -2.83
C LYS A 427 14.26 1.76 -2.27
N PHE A 428 14.96 1.65 -1.16
CA PHE A 428 15.67 2.77 -0.56
C PHE A 428 17.05 2.99 -1.18
N ASN A 429 17.44 2.14 -2.13
CA ASN A 429 18.73 2.18 -2.79
C ASN A 429 19.87 2.25 -1.78
N THR A 430 19.87 1.29 -0.85
CA THR A 430 20.81 1.21 0.27
C THR A 430 21.47 -0.17 0.30
N THR A 431 22.40 -0.38 1.23
CA THR A 431 23.03 -1.68 1.45
C THR A 431 22.21 -2.51 2.44
N SER A 432 22.06 -3.81 2.19
CA SER A 432 21.41 -4.69 3.16
C SER A 432 22.34 -5.00 4.34
N VAL A 433 21.77 -5.44 5.46
CA VAL A 433 22.54 -5.95 6.61
C VAL A 433 23.49 -7.07 6.19
N TYR A 434 23.10 -7.86 5.19
CA TYR A 434 23.92 -8.94 4.63
C TYR A 434 25.04 -8.39 3.74
N GLY A 435 24.73 -7.42 2.87
CA GLY A 435 25.66 -6.82 1.93
C GLY A 435 26.81 -6.08 2.61
N SER A 436 26.62 -5.63 3.86
CA SER A 436 27.67 -4.99 4.68
C SER A 436 28.92 -5.87 4.91
N PHE A 437 28.85 -7.17 4.64
CA PHE A 437 29.95 -8.13 4.80
C PHE A 437 30.66 -8.48 3.48
N VAL A 438 30.31 -7.86 2.36
CA VAL A 438 31.03 -8.06 1.09
C VAL A 438 32.47 -7.57 1.24
N LYS A 439 33.44 -8.48 1.11
CA LYS A 439 34.86 -8.15 0.98
C LYS A 439 35.14 -7.76 -0.46
N SER A 440 35.13 -6.47 -0.76
CA SER A 440 35.69 -5.96 -2.01
C SER A 440 37.16 -5.58 -1.78
N GLU A 441 38.04 -5.91 -2.73
CA GLU A 441 39.40 -5.36 -2.79
C GLU A 441 39.41 -3.90 -3.28
N VAL A 442 38.25 -3.30 -3.55
CA VAL A 442 38.10 -1.98 -4.23
C VAL A 442 37.01 -1.06 -3.61
N VAL A 443 36.21 -1.50 -2.63
CA VAL A 443 35.03 -0.72 -2.18
C VAL A 443 35.04 -0.55 -0.65
N LYS A 444 36.12 0.02 -0.13
CA LYS A 444 36.18 0.55 1.25
C LYS A 444 36.07 2.09 1.32
N GLU A 445 35.86 2.78 0.21
CA GLU A 445 35.73 4.25 0.18
C GLU A 445 34.28 4.76 0.03
N THR A 446 33.29 3.92 -0.25
CA THR A 446 31.91 4.40 -0.49
C THR A 446 31.06 4.62 0.76
N THR A 447 31.56 4.31 1.95
CA THR A 447 30.84 4.56 3.21
C THR A 447 31.09 5.95 3.81
N GLU A 448 32.05 6.73 3.28
CA GLU A 448 32.30 8.11 3.73
C GLU A 448 32.31 9.17 2.61
N GLU A 449 32.30 8.81 1.31
CA GLU A 449 32.44 9.80 0.21
C GLU A 449 31.46 9.65 -0.98
N SER A 450 30.17 9.43 -0.76
CA SER A 450 29.16 9.52 -1.86
C SER A 450 28.09 10.62 -1.68
N GLU A 451 28.38 11.60 -0.82
CA GLU A 451 27.62 12.87 -0.74
C GLU A 451 28.44 14.10 -1.13
N THR A 452 29.40 13.96 -2.06
CA THR A 452 29.63 15.10 -2.96
C THR A 452 28.40 15.20 -3.87
N GLU A 453 27.48 16.06 -3.45
CA GLU A 453 26.34 16.59 -4.20
C GLU A 453 26.63 16.66 -5.70
N ILE A 454 25.99 15.77 -6.45
CA ILE A 454 25.41 16.15 -7.72
C ILE A 454 23.91 16.08 -7.43
N GLY A 455 23.28 17.24 -7.29
CA GLY A 455 21.92 17.43 -6.76
C GLY A 455 20.80 16.92 -7.67
N VAL A 456 20.92 15.70 -8.20
CA VAL A 456 19.92 15.08 -9.06
C VAL A 456 18.99 14.24 -8.19
N ARG A 457 17.75 14.69 -8.08
CA ARG A 457 16.68 13.93 -7.43
C ARG A 457 16.18 12.86 -8.40
N GLU A 458 16.28 11.58 -8.03
CA GLU A 458 15.83 10.49 -8.90
C GLU A 458 14.34 10.58 -9.24
N GLU A 459 13.53 11.20 -8.37
CA GLU A 459 12.13 11.47 -8.66
C GLU A 459 11.96 12.34 -9.92
N GLU A 460 12.85 13.31 -10.15
CA GLU A 460 12.80 14.18 -11.33
C GLU A 460 13.11 13.39 -12.61
N ILE A 461 14.05 12.45 -12.55
CA ILE A 461 14.34 11.54 -13.67
C ILE A 461 13.11 10.69 -13.96
N LEU A 462 12.51 10.08 -12.93
CA LEU A 462 11.36 9.21 -13.09
C LEU A 462 10.12 9.96 -13.62
N GLU A 463 9.84 11.17 -13.15
CA GLU A 463 8.76 11.99 -13.71
C GLU A 463 9.05 12.36 -15.17
N THR A 464 10.30 12.74 -15.49
CA THR A 464 10.71 13.01 -16.88
C THR A 464 10.51 11.78 -17.78
N MET A 465 10.85 10.58 -17.28
CA MET A 465 10.62 9.31 -17.99
C MET A 465 9.13 9.07 -18.26
N LYS A 466 8.25 9.31 -17.28
CA LYS A 466 6.80 9.17 -17.45
C LYS A 466 6.26 10.12 -18.50
N GLU A 467 6.64 11.39 -18.44
CA GLU A 467 6.21 12.39 -19.41
C GLU A 467 6.68 12.06 -20.83
N ALA A 468 7.94 11.64 -20.97
CA ALA A 468 8.50 11.20 -22.25
C ALA A 468 7.74 9.99 -22.80
N LEU A 469 7.40 9.01 -21.96
CA LEU A 469 6.62 7.84 -22.34
C LEU A 469 5.20 8.21 -22.78
N LYS A 470 4.48 9.03 -21.99
CA LYS A 470 3.14 9.51 -22.36
C LYS A 470 3.16 10.24 -23.71
N THR A 471 4.13 11.14 -23.89
CA THR A 471 4.32 11.86 -25.16
C THR A 471 4.59 10.91 -26.32
N ALA A 472 5.47 9.91 -26.12
CA ALA A 472 5.80 8.93 -27.15
C ALA A 472 4.59 8.08 -27.56
N ILE A 473 3.75 7.68 -26.60
CA ILE A 473 2.51 6.94 -26.84
C ILE A 473 1.56 7.79 -27.69
N SER A 474 1.22 9.00 -27.23
CA SER A 474 0.26 9.86 -27.94
C SER A 474 0.71 10.22 -29.35
N THR A 475 2.00 10.54 -29.52
CA THR A 475 2.54 10.91 -30.84
C THR A 475 2.74 9.72 -31.78
N SER A 476 2.59 8.48 -31.32
CA SER A 476 2.73 7.28 -32.16
C SER A 476 1.42 6.80 -32.77
N ALA A 477 0.27 7.40 -32.44
CA ALA A 477 -1.05 6.91 -32.87
C ALA A 477 -1.15 6.68 -34.38
N ASP A 478 -0.72 7.64 -35.21
CA ASP A 478 -0.76 7.50 -36.67
C ASP A 478 0.15 6.39 -37.20
N ASP A 479 1.33 6.21 -36.60
CA ASP A 479 2.27 5.17 -37.03
C ASP A 479 1.75 3.77 -36.63
N ILE A 480 1.03 3.67 -35.52
CA ILE A 480 0.36 2.42 -35.11
C ILE A 480 -0.87 2.15 -36.00
N ALA A 481 -1.64 3.18 -36.34
CA ALA A 481 -2.78 3.07 -37.24
C ALA A 481 -2.39 2.52 -38.62
N ASP A 482 -1.31 3.06 -39.20
CA ASP A 482 -0.69 2.61 -40.45
C ASP A 482 -0.26 1.11 -40.40
N ARG A 483 0.06 0.61 -39.20
CA ARG A 483 0.52 -0.78 -38.99
C ARG A 483 -0.60 -1.72 -38.58
N ALA A 484 -1.82 -1.25 -38.36
CA ALA A 484 -2.91 -2.09 -37.85
C ALA A 484 -3.18 -3.32 -38.75
N ASN A 485 -3.07 -3.17 -40.08
CA ASN A 485 -3.31 -4.26 -41.02
C ASN A 485 -2.26 -5.39 -40.95
N SER A 486 -1.08 -5.11 -40.39
CA SER A 486 -0.08 -6.16 -40.16
C SER A 486 -0.60 -7.29 -39.25
N TRP A 487 -1.61 -7.00 -38.41
CA TRP A 487 -2.28 -8.03 -37.63
C TRP A 487 -3.03 -9.02 -38.51
N SER A 488 -3.73 -8.54 -39.55
CA SER A 488 -4.45 -9.41 -40.49
C SER A 488 -3.50 -10.26 -41.32
N LEU A 489 -2.32 -9.72 -41.64
CA LEU A 489 -1.32 -10.37 -42.50
C LEU A 489 -0.41 -11.36 -41.75
N GLY A 490 0.01 -11.04 -40.52
CA GLY A 490 1.00 -11.81 -39.76
C GLY A 490 0.57 -12.16 -38.33
N GLY A 491 -0.68 -11.85 -37.96
CA GLY A 491 -1.22 -12.09 -36.63
C GLY A 491 -0.78 -11.08 -35.57
N ARG A 492 -1.28 -11.29 -34.34
CA ARG A 492 -0.99 -10.48 -33.14
C ARG A 492 0.51 -10.27 -32.93
N SER A 493 1.31 -11.33 -33.01
CA SER A 493 2.75 -11.27 -32.72
C SER A 493 3.49 -10.36 -33.71
N TYR A 494 3.10 -10.36 -34.98
CA TYR A 494 3.72 -9.52 -36.00
C TYR A 494 3.36 -8.04 -35.79
N PHE A 495 2.10 -7.75 -35.48
CA PHE A 495 1.70 -6.39 -35.10
C PHE A 495 2.48 -5.85 -33.89
N VAL A 496 2.63 -6.66 -32.83
CA VAL A 496 3.41 -6.28 -31.64
C VAL A 496 4.87 -6.00 -31.99
N LEU A 497 5.48 -6.86 -32.81
CA LEU A 497 6.86 -6.73 -33.26
C LEU A 497 7.11 -5.40 -33.99
N LEU A 498 6.14 -4.93 -34.77
CA LEU A 498 6.23 -3.67 -35.51
C LEU A 498 5.86 -2.44 -34.66
N SER A 499 4.95 -2.60 -33.70
CA SER A 499 4.41 -1.50 -32.88
C SER A 499 5.35 -1.06 -31.77
N VAL A 500 5.98 -2.01 -31.05
CA VAL A 500 6.87 -1.71 -29.92
C VAL A 500 8.06 -0.83 -30.33
N PRO A 501 8.80 -1.12 -31.42
CA PRO A 501 9.95 -0.31 -31.81
C PRO A 501 9.60 1.13 -32.18
N VAL A 502 8.41 1.37 -32.75
CA VAL A 502 7.94 2.71 -33.12
C VAL A 502 7.83 3.60 -31.89
N ILE A 503 7.07 3.14 -30.88
CA ILE A 503 6.85 3.92 -29.67
C ILE A 503 8.17 4.05 -28.88
N ARG A 504 8.92 2.95 -28.80
CA ARG A 504 10.22 2.93 -28.11
C ARG A 504 11.22 3.92 -28.70
N LYS A 505 11.33 4.03 -30.02
CA LYS A 505 12.21 5.00 -30.66
C LYS A 505 11.83 6.44 -30.28
N LYS A 506 10.53 6.77 -30.27
CA LYS A 506 10.08 8.10 -29.85
C LYS A 506 10.34 8.35 -28.37
N PHE A 507 10.12 7.35 -27.51
CA PHE A 507 10.43 7.42 -26.09
C PHE A 507 11.92 7.70 -25.85
N THR A 508 12.81 6.89 -26.43
CA THR A 508 14.27 7.04 -26.29
C THR A 508 14.73 8.43 -26.73
N ASN A 509 14.31 8.88 -27.92
CA ASN A 509 14.71 10.18 -28.44
C ASN A 509 14.21 11.34 -27.56
N ASN A 510 12.94 11.31 -27.16
CA ASN A 510 12.33 12.34 -26.33
C ASN A 510 13.03 12.43 -24.96
N LEU A 511 13.32 11.28 -24.36
CA LEU A 511 13.94 11.21 -23.04
C LEU A 511 15.40 11.65 -23.06
N ILE A 512 16.18 11.21 -24.06
CA ILE A 512 17.56 11.68 -24.26
C ILE A 512 17.57 13.20 -24.45
N GLN A 513 16.67 13.74 -25.26
CA GLN A 513 16.58 15.19 -25.48
C GLN A 513 16.27 15.95 -24.18
N ARG A 514 15.36 15.45 -23.34
CA ARG A 514 14.99 16.09 -22.08
C ARG A 514 16.13 16.02 -21.05
N LEU A 515 16.70 14.84 -20.82
CA LEU A 515 17.74 14.63 -19.81
C LEU A 515 19.11 15.18 -20.22
N GLY A 516 19.44 15.11 -21.52
CA GLY A 516 20.74 15.53 -22.06
C GLY A 516 21.03 17.03 -22.01
N THR A 517 20.08 17.85 -21.55
CA THR A 517 20.30 19.28 -21.34
C THR A 517 20.82 19.63 -19.93
N ASN A 518 20.67 18.70 -18.97
CA ASN A 518 21.03 18.93 -17.57
C ASN A 518 22.45 18.40 -17.26
N ARG A 519 23.37 19.30 -16.91
CA ARG A 519 24.78 18.98 -16.62
C ARG A 519 24.93 18.05 -15.41
N ASP A 520 24.10 18.22 -14.39
CA ASP A 520 24.16 17.40 -13.18
C ASP A 520 23.73 15.97 -13.48
N ILE A 521 22.68 15.79 -14.30
CA ILE A 521 22.24 14.46 -14.76
C ILE A 521 23.32 13.78 -15.59
N LYS A 522 24.02 14.50 -16.47
CA LYS A 522 25.14 13.94 -17.24
C LYS A 522 26.26 13.44 -16.33
N SER A 523 26.66 14.23 -15.35
CA SER A 523 27.72 13.85 -14.41
C SER A 523 27.31 12.64 -13.56
N TYR A 524 26.06 12.59 -13.11
CA TYR A 524 25.50 11.44 -12.41
C TYR A 524 25.53 10.17 -13.29
N PHE A 525 25.12 10.27 -14.55
CA PHE A 525 25.10 9.12 -15.46
C PHE A 525 26.50 8.65 -15.85
N LEU A 526 27.48 9.54 -15.98
CA LEU A 526 28.89 9.14 -16.18
C LEU A 526 29.42 8.28 -15.03
N LYS A 527 29.10 8.64 -13.79
CA LYS A 527 29.44 7.82 -12.61
C LYS A 527 28.76 6.45 -12.68
N LEU A 528 27.46 6.41 -12.97
CA LEU A 528 26.72 5.15 -13.12
C LEU A 528 27.32 4.25 -14.21
N VAL A 529 27.73 4.79 -15.36
CA VAL A 529 28.30 3.98 -16.45
C VAL A 529 29.62 3.31 -16.04
N SER A 530 30.37 3.91 -15.12
CA SER A 530 31.62 3.32 -14.61
C SER A 530 31.40 2.11 -13.69
N ASP A 531 30.21 2.00 -13.09
CA ASP A 531 29.81 0.89 -12.21
C ASP A 531 28.70 0.07 -12.89
N GLN A 532 29.08 -1.04 -13.53
CA GLN A 532 28.13 -1.88 -14.27
C GLN A 532 27.07 -2.52 -13.36
N ILE A 533 27.36 -2.74 -12.07
CA ILE A 533 26.40 -3.32 -11.12
C ILE A 533 25.36 -2.26 -10.79
N ALA A 534 25.79 -1.06 -10.40
CA ALA A 534 24.89 0.06 -10.12
C ALA A 534 24.06 0.46 -11.34
N LEU A 535 24.66 0.48 -12.55
CA LEU A 535 23.94 0.77 -13.79
C LEU A 535 22.81 -0.24 -14.05
N GLN A 536 23.10 -1.53 -13.89
CA GLN A 536 22.12 -2.60 -14.08
C GLN A 536 20.98 -2.47 -13.05
N GLU A 537 21.32 -2.26 -11.78
CA GLU A 537 20.34 -2.09 -10.70
C GLU A 537 19.40 -0.89 -10.95
N LYS A 538 19.95 0.27 -11.31
CA LYS A 538 19.17 1.47 -11.64
C LYS A 538 18.25 1.24 -12.84
N ALA A 539 18.77 0.60 -13.88
CA ALA A 539 17.99 0.31 -15.08
C ALA A 539 16.83 -0.65 -14.80
N ASP A 540 17.06 -1.70 -14.03
CA ASP A 540 16.03 -2.64 -13.59
C ASP A 540 14.96 -1.91 -12.75
N ARG A 541 15.41 -1.12 -11.76
CA ARG A 541 14.53 -0.35 -10.89
C ARG A 541 13.64 0.62 -11.67
N TRP A 542 14.23 1.47 -12.51
CA TRP A 542 13.49 2.48 -13.26
C TRP A 542 12.54 1.85 -14.27
N SER A 543 12.97 0.78 -14.97
CA SER A 543 12.08 0.05 -15.87
C SER A 543 10.88 -0.55 -15.14
N GLU A 544 11.07 -1.11 -13.94
CA GLU A 544 9.99 -1.70 -13.14
C GLU A 544 9.02 -0.63 -12.61
N ILE A 545 9.53 0.52 -12.17
CA ILE A 545 8.71 1.67 -11.76
C ILE A 545 7.84 2.13 -12.92
N ILE A 546 8.39 2.33 -14.12
CA ILE A 546 7.62 2.79 -15.27
C ILE A 546 6.60 1.73 -15.73
N ASN A 547 6.95 0.45 -15.69
CA ASN A 547 6.04 -0.63 -16.08
C ASN A 547 4.94 -0.91 -15.04
N SER A 548 5.05 -0.37 -13.83
CA SER A 548 4.02 -0.46 -12.77
C SER A 548 2.87 0.54 -12.92
N LEU A 549 2.99 1.48 -13.87
CA LEU A 549 1.95 2.47 -14.15
C LEU A 549 0.67 1.83 -14.67
N ASP A 550 -0.46 2.51 -14.44
CA ASP A 550 -1.72 2.09 -15.02
C ASP A 550 -1.77 2.47 -16.50
N PHE A 551 -1.61 1.47 -17.37
CA PHE A 551 -1.68 1.62 -18.82
C PHE A 551 -3.10 1.53 -19.38
N GLN A 552 -4.13 1.31 -18.56
CA GLN A 552 -5.50 1.19 -19.06
C GLN A 552 -5.96 2.49 -19.73
N GLU A 553 -5.87 3.61 -19.03
CA GLU A 553 -6.28 4.93 -19.53
C GLU A 553 -5.45 5.34 -20.76
N LEU A 554 -4.12 5.17 -20.69
CA LEU A 554 -3.22 5.47 -21.82
C LEU A 554 -3.50 4.59 -23.04
N GLY A 555 -3.86 3.32 -22.82
CA GLY A 555 -4.26 2.41 -23.89
C GLY A 555 -5.57 2.82 -24.54
N ASP A 556 -6.56 3.20 -23.74
CA ASP A 556 -7.87 3.66 -24.23
C ASP A 556 -7.75 4.97 -25.02
N GLU A 557 -6.95 5.92 -24.54
CA GLU A 557 -6.62 7.14 -25.27
C GLU A 557 -5.92 6.83 -26.60
N LEU A 558 -4.91 5.95 -26.60
CA LEU A 558 -4.20 5.56 -27.81
C LEU A 558 -5.14 4.91 -28.84
N ILE A 559 -6.00 3.99 -28.41
CA ILE A 559 -6.98 3.31 -29.28
C ILE A 559 -7.97 4.31 -29.88
N LYS A 560 -8.42 5.28 -29.08
CA LYS A 560 -9.28 6.38 -29.56
C LYS A 560 -8.57 7.20 -30.64
N MET A 561 -7.30 7.56 -30.42
CA MET A 561 -6.50 8.29 -31.42
C MET A 561 -6.27 7.47 -32.70
N ILE A 562 -5.94 6.18 -32.58
CA ILE A 562 -5.78 5.26 -33.72
C ILE A 562 -7.07 5.19 -34.53
N SER A 563 -8.22 5.03 -33.87
CA SER A 563 -9.53 4.95 -34.52
C SER A 563 -9.89 6.20 -35.32
N SER A 564 -9.38 7.37 -34.88
CA SER A 564 -9.54 8.65 -35.58
C SER A 564 -8.46 8.97 -36.62
N SER A 565 -7.42 8.15 -36.74
CA SER A 565 -6.30 8.42 -37.64
C SER A 565 -6.71 8.26 -39.10
N VAL A 566 -6.27 9.20 -39.94
CA VAL A 566 -6.43 9.12 -41.40
C VAL A 566 -5.60 8.01 -42.03
N LYS A 567 -4.56 7.50 -41.33
CA LYS A 567 -3.72 6.40 -41.80
C LYS A 567 -4.32 5.02 -41.50
N LEU A 568 -5.44 4.96 -40.80
CA LEU A 568 -6.09 3.70 -40.50
C LEU A 568 -6.80 3.14 -41.73
N GLU A 569 -6.31 2.01 -42.23
CA GLU A 569 -6.94 1.28 -43.32
C GLU A 569 -8.36 0.80 -42.96
N TYR A 570 -9.28 0.87 -43.93
CA TYR A 570 -10.69 0.54 -43.73
C TYR A 570 -10.90 -0.88 -43.20
N GLU A 571 -10.14 -1.85 -43.70
CA GLU A 571 -10.20 -3.27 -43.32
C GLU A 571 -9.82 -3.50 -41.85
N SER A 572 -9.00 -2.62 -41.28
CA SER A 572 -8.52 -2.71 -39.90
C SER A 572 -9.46 -2.09 -38.86
N ARG A 573 -10.51 -1.38 -39.28
CA ARG A 573 -11.45 -0.70 -38.36
C ARG A 573 -12.21 -1.68 -37.46
N ASN A 574 -12.60 -2.83 -37.99
CA ASN A 574 -13.29 -3.87 -37.22
C ASN A 574 -12.37 -4.56 -36.21
N LEU A 575 -11.05 -4.60 -36.47
CA LEU A 575 -10.07 -5.19 -35.56
C LEU A 575 -9.89 -4.34 -34.30
N ILE A 576 -9.76 -3.03 -34.45
CA ILE A 576 -9.41 -2.11 -33.35
C ILE A 576 -10.49 -2.07 -32.26
N ASN A 577 -11.75 -2.29 -32.63
CA ASN A 577 -12.87 -2.35 -31.69
C ASN A 577 -12.95 -3.67 -30.91
N LYS A 578 -12.11 -4.66 -31.21
CA LYS A 578 -12.11 -5.95 -30.50
C LYS A 578 -11.45 -5.84 -29.13
N PRO A 579 -11.97 -6.51 -28.09
CA PRO A 579 -11.32 -6.59 -26.78
C PRO A 579 -9.90 -7.13 -26.84
N GLU A 580 -9.62 -8.05 -27.78
CA GLU A 580 -8.29 -8.62 -27.99
C GLU A 580 -7.28 -7.55 -28.42
N PHE A 581 -7.66 -6.64 -29.31
CA PHE A 581 -6.78 -5.54 -29.75
C PHE A 581 -6.43 -4.63 -28.59
N ARG A 582 -7.43 -4.27 -27.77
CA ARG A 582 -7.21 -3.50 -26.54
C ARG A 582 -6.24 -4.18 -25.60
N SER A 583 -6.45 -5.46 -25.32
CA SER A 583 -5.54 -6.24 -24.45
C SER A 583 -4.13 -6.29 -25.02
N THR A 584 -3.96 -6.42 -26.35
CA THR A 584 -2.63 -6.43 -26.97
C THR A 584 -1.94 -5.08 -26.91
N ILE A 585 -2.64 -3.97 -27.15
CA ILE A 585 -2.06 -2.64 -26.99
C ILE A 585 -1.54 -2.48 -25.56
N VAL A 586 -2.38 -2.76 -24.56
CA VAL A 586 -2.02 -2.54 -23.16
C VAL A 586 -0.94 -3.51 -22.67
N ASP A 587 -1.12 -4.81 -22.89
CA ASP A 587 -0.30 -5.84 -22.26
C ASP A 587 0.95 -6.22 -23.07
N ASP A 588 0.90 -6.14 -24.41
CA ASP A 588 2.02 -6.56 -25.27
C ASP A 588 2.77 -5.41 -25.93
N VAL A 589 2.14 -4.26 -26.13
CA VAL A 589 2.80 -3.12 -26.74
C VAL A 589 3.30 -2.17 -25.66
N LEU A 590 2.41 -1.56 -24.88
CA LEU A 590 2.77 -0.49 -23.96
C LEU A 590 3.73 -0.94 -22.85
N LYS A 591 3.45 -2.08 -22.20
CA LYS A 591 4.31 -2.65 -21.15
C LYS A 591 5.69 -3.12 -21.62
N LYS A 592 5.91 -3.24 -22.93
CA LYS A 592 7.19 -3.68 -23.51
C LYS A 592 8.03 -2.52 -24.05
N ILE A 593 7.55 -1.28 -23.96
CA ILE A 593 8.29 -0.11 -24.46
C ILE A 593 9.57 0.08 -23.67
N VAL A 594 9.46 0.11 -22.33
CA VAL A 594 10.56 0.40 -21.41
C VAL A 594 11.11 -0.91 -20.86
N THR A 595 12.38 -1.17 -21.13
CA THR A 595 13.12 -2.33 -20.62
C THR A 595 14.44 -1.87 -20.01
N PRO A 596 15.06 -2.68 -19.13
CA PRO A 596 16.35 -2.31 -18.53
C PRO A 596 17.43 -2.00 -19.57
N ALA A 597 17.50 -2.80 -20.65
CA ALA A 597 18.44 -2.57 -21.74
C ALA A 597 18.27 -1.18 -22.40
N ILE A 598 17.02 -0.75 -22.60
CA ILE A 598 16.72 0.56 -23.17
C ILE A 598 17.06 1.68 -22.20
N ILE A 599 16.80 1.51 -20.91
CA ILE A 599 17.21 2.47 -19.88
C ILE A 599 18.74 2.61 -19.86
N GLN A 600 19.50 1.51 -19.91
CA GLN A 600 20.96 1.56 -19.98
C GLN A 600 21.46 2.27 -21.25
N GLU A 601 20.83 2.02 -22.39
CA GLU A 601 21.14 2.71 -23.64
C GLU A 601 20.93 4.23 -23.49
N ILE A 602 19.81 4.65 -22.92
CA ILE A 602 19.51 6.06 -22.65
C ILE A 602 20.54 6.68 -21.71
N ILE A 603 20.88 5.99 -20.60
CA ILE A 603 21.88 6.47 -19.64
C ILE A 603 23.24 6.67 -20.32
N LYS A 604 23.70 5.68 -21.09
CA LYS A 604 24.96 5.75 -21.85
C LYS A 604 24.92 6.90 -22.86
N ASN A 605 23.85 7.04 -23.62
CA ASN A 605 23.73 8.11 -24.60
C ASN A 605 23.75 9.49 -23.93
N VAL A 606 22.99 9.70 -22.86
CA VAL A 606 22.97 10.98 -22.12
C VAL A 606 24.31 11.28 -21.46
N ALA A 607 25.04 10.26 -21.00
CA ALA A 607 26.37 10.43 -20.41
C ALA A 607 27.42 10.91 -21.43
N TYR A 608 27.29 10.52 -22.70
CA TYR A 608 28.28 10.78 -23.76
C TYR A 608 27.83 11.80 -24.83
N ILE A 609 26.60 12.32 -24.76
CA ILE A 609 26.13 13.54 -25.46
C ILE A 609 26.56 14.75 -24.65
#